data_AF-A0A8T4K921-F1
#
_entry.id   AF-A0A8T4K921-F1
#
_cell.length_a   1.000
_cell.length_b   1.000
_cell.length_c   1.000
_cell.angle_alpha   90.00
_cell.angle_beta   90.00
_cell.angle_gamma   90.00
#
_symmetry.space_group_name_H-M   'P 1'
#
loop_
_entity.id
_entity.type
_entity.pdbx_description
1 polymer ?
#
loop_
_entity_poly.entity_id
_entity_poly.type
_entity_poly.pdbx_seq_one_letter_code
_entity_poly.pdbx_strand_id
1 'polypeptide(L)' 'MSSKKRARKGIDSLNRRKEEHFAKIRKAQNGGKIELARYHEKEIENFEKAIEKRKRKMMPRQKRKK' A
#
# COMPACT_ATOMS: atom_id res chain seq x y z
N MET A 1 7.25 21.61 5.55
CA MET A 1 7.55 20.20 5.16
C MET A 1 7.22 19.96 3.68
N SER A 2 8.19 19.55 2.86
CA SER A 2 8.02 19.38 1.38
C SER A 2 6.95 18.34 1.01
N SER A 3 6.22 18.58 -0.09
CA SER A 3 5.20 17.66 -0.64
C SER A 3 5.76 16.25 -0.87
N LYS A 4 7.01 16.14 -1.37
CA LYS A 4 7.70 14.86 -1.55
C LYS A 4 7.97 14.15 -0.22
N LYS A 5 8.35 14.88 0.84
CA LYS A 5 8.56 14.31 2.18
C LYS A 5 7.24 13.80 2.80
N ARG A 6 6.14 14.55 2.63
CA ARG A 6 4.80 14.11 3.06
C ARG A 6 4.32 12.86 2.31
N ALA A 7 4.58 12.79 1.01
CA ALA A 7 4.26 11.62 0.19
C ALA A 7 5.05 10.38 0.63
N ARG A 8 6.37 10.50 0.87
CA ARG A 8 7.21 9.42 1.40
C ARG A 8 6.68 8.90 2.74
N LYS A 9 6.51 9.77 3.74
CA LYS A 9 5.98 9.39 5.06
C LYS A 9 4.63 8.66 4.97
N GLY A 10 3.79 9.09 4.04
CA GLY A 10 2.52 8.40 3.78
C GLY A 10 2.65 7.04 3.12
N ILE A 11 3.63 6.84 2.23
CA ILE A 11 3.95 5.54 1.66
C ILE A 11 4.53 4.61 2.74
N ASP A 12 5.44 5.10 3.58
CA ASP A 12 6.02 4.33 4.68
C ASP A 12 4.93 3.84 5.66
N SER A 13 3.99 4.71 6.01
CA SER A 13 2.84 4.35 6.85
C SER A 13 1.94 3.29 6.20
N LEU A 14 1.72 3.36 4.89
CA LEU A 14 0.94 2.36 4.16
C LEU A 14 1.68 1.02 4.07
N ASN A 15 3.00 1.04 3.88
CA ASN A 15 3.83 -0.17 3.89
C ASN A 15 3.78 -0.88 5.24
N ARG A 16 3.91 -0.14 6.35
CA ARG A 16 3.79 -0.71 7.70
C ARG A 16 2.42 -1.38 7.92
N ARG A 17 1.33 -0.74 7.47
CA ARG A 17 -0.01 -1.35 7.52
C ARG A 17 -0.12 -2.61 6.67
N LYS A 18 0.50 -2.65 5.48
CA LYS A 18 0.56 -3.87 4.67
C LYS A 18 1.24 -5.01 5.41
N GLU A 19 2.37 -4.76 6.07
CA GLU A 19 3.09 -5.78 6.84
C GLU A 19 2.23 -6.36 7.97
N GLU A 20 1.50 -5.50 8.70
CA GLU A 20 0.54 -5.95 9.72
C GLU A 20 -0.55 -6.84 9.12
N HIS A 21 -1.07 -6.51 7.93
CA HIS A 21 -2.06 -7.32 7.25
C HIS A 21 -1.48 -8.65 6.74
N PHE A 22 -0.24 -8.69 6.25
CA PHE A 22 0.43 -9.94 5.90
C PHE A 22 0.55 -10.89 7.09
N ALA A 23 0.89 -10.36 8.28
CA ALA A 23 0.92 -11.15 9.50
C ALA A 23 -0.48 -11.70 9.88
N LYS A 24 -1.54 -10.91 9.68
CA LYS A 24 -2.92 -11.34 9.89
C LYS A 24 -3.37 -12.40 8.89
N ILE A 25 -2.96 -12.30 7.62
CA ILE A 25 -3.23 -13.34 6.60
C ILE A 25 -2.60 -14.65 7.02
N ARG A 26 -1.32 -14.66 7.42
CA ARG A 26 -0.65 -15.89 7.89
C ARG A 26 -1.39 -16.52 9.08
N LYS A 27 -1.81 -15.71 10.07
CA LYS A 27 -2.61 -16.21 11.20
C LYS A 27 -3.97 -16.75 10.76
N ALA A 28 -4.65 -16.06 9.84
CA ALA A 28 -5.95 -16.48 9.32
C ALA A 28 -5.85 -17.79 8.52
N GLN A 29 -4.82 -17.93 7.67
CA GLN A 29 -4.53 -19.15 6.92
C GLN A 29 -4.21 -20.32 7.86
N ASN A 30 -3.35 -20.12 8.85
CA ASN A 30 -3.02 -21.15 9.84
C ASN A 30 -4.24 -21.59 10.67
N GLY A 31 -5.19 -20.68 10.89
CA GLY A 31 -6.45 -20.97 11.58
C GLY A 31 -7.60 -21.45 10.69
N GLY A 32 -7.35 -21.71 9.40
CA GLY A 32 -8.38 -22.15 8.45
C GLY A 32 -9.44 -21.09 8.09
N LYS A 33 -9.22 -19.82 8.45
CA LYS A 33 -10.15 -18.71 8.23
C LYS A 33 -9.97 -18.10 6.84
N ILE A 34 -10.40 -18.81 5.80
CA ILE A 34 -10.19 -18.45 4.39
C ILE A 34 -10.79 -17.07 4.06
N GLU A 35 -12.00 -16.78 4.52
CA GLU A 35 -12.67 -15.48 4.24
C GLU A 35 -11.93 -14.30 4.89
N LEU A 36 -11.41 -14.51 6.10
CA LEU A 36 -10.64 -13.49 6.81
C LEU A 36 -9.30 -13.22 6.12
N ALA A 37 -8.65 -14.28 5.60
CA ALA A 37 -7.44 -14.13 4.78
C ALA A 37 -7.74 -13.30 3.52
N ARG A 38 -8.81 -13.65 2.77
CA ARG A 38 -9.23 -12.91 1.57
C ARG A 38 -9.56 -11.44 1.86
N TYR A 39 -10.22 -11.16 2.98
CA TYR A 39 -10.48 -9.78 3.41
C TYR A 39 -9.17 -9.00 3.56
N HIS A 40 -8.18 -9.57 4.24
CA HIS A 40 -6.90 -8.93 4.42
C HIS A 40 -6.09 -8.79 3.12
N GLU A 41 -6.19 -9.74 2.18
CA GLU A 41 -5.60 -9.63 0.84
C GLU A 41 -6.17 -8.45 0.05
N LYS A 42 -7.51 -8.28 0.08
CA LYS A 42 -8.17 -7.14 -0.57
C LYS A 42 -7.73 -5.80 0.02
N GLU A 43 -7.55 -5.73 1.34
CA GLU A 43 -7.02 -4.54 2.00
C GLU A 43 -5.57 -4.23 1.58
N ILE A 44 -4.74 -5.26 1.39
CA ILE A 44 -3.37 -5.10 0.87
C ILE A 44 -3.39 -4.50 -0.54
N GLU A 45 -4.26 -5.01 -1.42
CA GLU A 45 -4.42 -4.48 -2.79
C GLU A 45 -4.86 -3.01 -2.78
N ASN A 46 -5.78 -2.64 -1.88
CA ASN A 46 -6.19 -1.24 -1.69
C ASN A 46 -5.02 -0.35 -1.26
N PHE A 47 -4.17 -0.83 -0.35
CA PHE A 47 -2.96 -0.10 0.06
C PHE A 47 -1.95 0.03 -1.07
N GLU A 48 -1.77 -0.99 -1.92
CA GLU A 48 -0.90 -0.92 -3.09
C GLU A 48 -1.35 0.15 -4.09
N LYS A 49 -2.64 0.17 -4.43
CA LYS A 49 -3.21 1.22 -5.29
C LYS A 49 -3.02 2.61 -4.70
N ALA A 50 -3.14 2.76 -3.37
CA ALA A 50 -2.92 4.04 -2.70
C ALA A 50 -1.43 4.47 -2.75
N ILE A 51 -0.50 3.53 -2.59
CA ILE A 51 0.94 3.77 -2.72
C ILE A 51 1.28 4.18 -4.15
N GLU A 52 0.77 3.48 -5.16
CA GLU A 52 1.02 3.78 -6.57
C GLU A 52 0.54 5.19 -6.94
N LYS A 53 -0.67 5.57 -6.52
CA LYS A 53 -1.20 6.94 -6.69
C LYS A 53 -0.26 7.99 -6.07
N ARG A 54 0.31 7.71 -4.90
CA ARG A 54 1.27 8.61 -4.23
C ARG A 54 2.62 8.65 -4.94
N LYS A 55 3.15 7.51 -5.39
CA LYS A 55 4.38 7.43 -6.19
C LYS A 55 4.25 8.21 -7.49
N ARG A 56 3.12 8.10 -8.20
CA ARG A 56 2.84 8.85 -9.43
C ARG A 56 2.86 10.37 -9.21
N LYS A 57 2.40 10.86 -8.06
CA LYS A 57 2.48 12.28 -7.68
C LYS A 57 3.91 12.76 -7.40
N MET A 58 4.85 11.85 -7.11
CA MET A 58 6.25 12.18 -6.88
C MET A 58 7.10 12.17 -8.16
N MET A 59 6.63 11.52 -9.22
CA MET A 59 7.31 11.48 -10.52
C MET A 59 7.21 12.85 -11.21
N PRO A 60 8.31 13.37 -11.78
CA PRO A 60 8.23 14.54 -12.64
C PRO A 60 7.33 14.22 -13.84
N ARG A 61 6.36 15.07 -14.14
CA ARG A 61 5.55 14.92 -15.37
C ARG A 61 6.53 14.99 -16.53
N GLN A 62 6.68 13.90 -17.28
CA GLN A 62 7.41 13.94 -18.55
C GLN A 62 6.73 15.01 -19.41
N LYS A 63 7.44 16.11 -19.66
CA LYS A 63 7.00 17.10 -20.64
C LYS A 63 6.91 16.32 -21.96
N ARG A 64 5.70 16.25 -22.54
CA ARG A 64 5.53 15.77 -23.91
C ARG A 64 6.40 16.70 -24.77
N LYS A 65 7.54 16.19 -25.28
CA LYS A 65 8.28 16.87 -26.33
C LYS A 65 7.35 16.87 -27.55
N LYS A 66 6.95 18.06 -27.98
CA LYS A 66 6.24 18.29 -29.23
C LYS A 66 7.26 18.35 -30.34
#